data_AF-R7SHS1-F1
#
_entry.id   AF-R7SHS1-F1
#
_cell.length_a   1.000
_cell.length_b   1.000
_cell.length_c   1.000
_cell.angle_alpha   90.00
_cell.angle_beta   90.00
_cell.angle_gamma   90.00
#
_symmetry.space_group_name_H-M   'P 1'
#
loop_
_entity.id
_entity.type
_entity.pdbx_description
1 polymer ?
#
loop_
_entity_poly.entity_id
_entity_poly.type
_entity_poly.pdbx_seq_one_letter_code
_entity_poly.pdbx_strand_id
1 'polypeptide(L)'
;MRQRGVPNVLIEWLREKLRGRQTRLKFDDYASDFIEIISGIDQGCPLSVILYSFYNSELIDSADRRKGELAVGSMDDVALMAIGRTF
;
A
#
# COMPACT_ATOMS: atom_id res chain seq x y z
N MET A 1 2.84 9.14 3.03
CA MET A 1 4.30 9.36 2.83
C MET A 1 4.76 10.77 3.22
N ARG A 2 4.27 11.87 2.60
CA ARG A 2 4.64 13.25 2.99
C ARG A 2 4.40 13.53 4.48
N GLN A 3 3.21 13.18 4.97
CA GLN A 3 2.85 13.31 6.39
C GLN A 3 3.76 12.52 7.34
N ARG A 4 4.43 11.48 6.84
CA ARG A 4 5.35 10.61 7.59
C ARG A 4 6.81 11.02 7.43
N GLY A 5 7.08 12.23 6.93
CA GLY A 5 8.42 12.82 6.87
C GLY A 5 9.34 12.27 5.77
N VAL A 6 8.81 11.53 4.79
CA VAL A 6 9.62 11.02 3.67
C VAL A 6 10.16 12.21 2.85
N PRO A 7 11.49 12.27 2.59
CA PRO A 7 12.09 13.35 1.80
C PRO A 7 11.43 13.54 0.43
N ASN A 8 11.18 14.80 0.04
CA ASN A 8 10.52 15.12 -1.24
C ASN A 8 11.23 14.51 -2.45
N VAL A 9 12.56 14.45 -2.43
CA VAL A 9 13.34 13.83 -3.53
C VAL A 9 12.95 12.38 -3.79
N LEU A 10 12.66 11.59 -2.75
CA LEU A 10 12.20 10.21 -2.89
C LEU A 10 10.77 10.14 -3.40
N ILE A 11 9.93 11.11 -3.01
CA ILE A 11 8.53 11.17 -3.44
C ILE A 11 8.43 11.51 -4.93
N GLU A 12 9.22 12.47 -5.41
CA GLU A 12 9.25 12.80 -6.83
C GLU A 12 9.86 11.65 -7.65
N TRP A 13 10.92 11.01 -7.16
CA TRP A 13 11.45 9.81 -7.80
C TRP A 13 10.42 8.68 -7.91
N LEU A 14 9.63 8.44 -6.85
CA LEU A 14 8.55 7.45 -6.87
C LEU A 14 7.44 7.82 -7.86
N ARG A 15 7.09 9.11 -7.98
CA ARG A 15 6.11 9.56 -8.98
C ARG A 15 6.60 9.27 -10.39
N GLU A 16 7.86 9.55 -10.68
CA GLU A 16 8.45 9.21 -11.99
C GLU A 16 8.50 7.70 -12.22
N LYS A 17 8.89 6.91 -11.21
CA LYS A 17 8.88 5.45 -11.30
C LYS A 17 7.49 4.89 -11.65
N LEU A 18 6.42 5.49 -11.13
CA LEU A 18 5.05 5.01 -11.30
C LEU A 18 4.36 5.57 -12.56
N ARG A 19 4.98 6.53 -13.27
CA ARG A 19 4.40 7.22 -14.43
C ARG A 19 4.41 6.34 -15.68
N GLY A 20 3.31 6.34 -16.43
CA GLY A 20 3.24 5.76 -17.79
C GLY A 20 3.54 4.26 -17.86
N ARG A 21 3.31 3.52 -16.76
CA ARG A 21 3.61 2.09 -16.70
C ARG A 21 2.65 1.30 -17.57
N GLN A 22 3.19 0.28 -18.23
CA GLN A 22 2.43 -0.70 -18.99
C GLN A 22 2.91 -2.11 -18.61
N THR A 23 2.03 -3.09 -18.75
CA THR A 23 2.35 -4.51 -18.57
C THR A 23 1.89 -5.31 -19.77
N ARG A 24 2.39 -6.54 -19.92
CA ARG A 24 1.81 -7.52 -20.83
C ARG A 24 1.74 -8.86 -20.12
N LEU A 25 0.73 -9.65 -20.45
CA LEU A 25 0.60 -11.01 -19.96
C LEU A 25 1.34 -11.94 -20.93
N LYS A 26 2.14 -12.86 -20.39
CA LYS A 26 2.86 -13.87 -21.18
C LYS A 26 2.54 -15.26 -20.64
N PHE A 27 2.07 -16.13 -21.52
CA PHE A 27 1.74 -17.53 -21.23
C PHE A 27 2.29 -18.37 -22.37
N ASP A 28 3.23 -19.29 -22.10
CA ASP A 28 3.89 -20.15 -23.09
C ASP A 28 4.37 -19.37 -24.33
N ASP A 29 3.72 -19.57 -25.48
CA ASP A 29 4.00 -18.95 -26.78
C ASP A 29 3.14 -17.70 -27.07
N TYR A 30 2.19 -17.36 -26.19
CA TYR A 30 1.35 -16.17 -26.31
C TYR A 30 1.88 -14.99 -25.46
N ALA A 31 1.79 -13.80 -26.04
CA ALA A 31 1.97 -12.54 -25.33
C ALA A 31 0.85 -11.57 -25.70
N SER A 32 0.18 -11.00 -24.69
CA SER A 32 -0.87 -10.00 -24.91
C SER A 32 -0.31 -8.69 -25.46
N ASP A 33 -1.17 -7.82 -25.96
CA ASP A 33 -0.81 -6.42 -26.16
C ASP A 33 -0.45 -5.74 -24.83
N PHE A 34 0.17 -4.56 -24.92
CA PHE A 34 0.46 -3.75 -23.73
C PHE A 34 -0.84 -3.23 -23.11
N ILE A 35 -0.93 -3.38 -21.80
CA ILE A 35 -2.04 -2.94 -20.96
C ILE A 35 -1.51 -1.81 -20.07
N GLU A 36 -2.18 -0.67 -20.08
CA GLU A 36 -1.82 0.47 -19.21
C GLU A 36 -2.10 0.15 -17.74
N ILE A 37 -1.14 0.47 -16.87
CA ILE A 37 -1.29 0.37 -15.42
C ILE A 37 -1.73 1.75 -14.88
N ILE A 38 -3.02 1.89 -14.64
CA ILE A 38 -3.63 3.13 -14.12
C ILE A 38 -3.31 3.33 -12.62
N SER A 39 -3.18 2.24 -11.86
CA SER A 39 -3.06 2.26 -10.41
C SER A 39 -2.27 1.07 -9.88
N GLY A 40 -1.83 1.19 -8.63
CA GLY A 40 -1.12 0.14 -7.90
C GLY A 40 0.38 0.25 -7.98
N ILE A 41 1.04 -0.70 -7.34
CA ILE A 41 2.50 -0.83 -7.25
C ILE A 41 2.90 -2.20 -7.77
N ASP A 42 4.18 -2.35 -8.16
CA ASP A 42 4.62 -3.52 -8.89
C ASP A 42 4.68 -4.75 -7.95
N GLN A 43 3.95 -5.81 -8.28
CA GLN A 43 4.05 -7.06 -7.53
C GLN A 43 5.41 -7.73 -7.77
N GLY A 44 5.98 -8.35 -6.73
CA GLY A 44 7.33 -8.92 -6.77
C GLY A 44 8.47 -7.91 -6.59
N CYS A 45 8.17 -6.61 -6.49
CA CYS A 45 9.17 -5.60 -6.15
C CYS A 45 9.32 -5.48 -4.62
N PRO A 46 10.54 -5.64 -4.05
CA PRO A 46 10.76 -5.49 -2.61
C PRO A 46 10.33 -4.12 -2.06
N LEU A 47 10.49 -3.06 -2.86
CA LEU A 47 10.08 -1.71 -2.47
C LEU A 47 8.56 -1.60 -2.32
N SER A 48 7.78 -2.35 -3.09
CA SER A 48 6.32 -2.30 -3.04
C SER A 48 5.78 -2.69 -1.67
N VAL A 49 6.43 -3.63 -0.98
CA VAL A 49 6.06 -4.01 0.39
C VAL A 49 6.13 -2.81 1.34
N ILE A 50 7.21 -2.05 1.28
CA ILE A 50 7.43 -0.85 2.11
C ILE A 50 6.40 0.24 1.76
N LEU A 51 6.17 0.47 0.46
CA LEU A 51 5.19 1.46 0.00
C LEU A 51 3.77 1.10 0.45
N TYR A 52 3.45 -0.18 0.47
CA TYR A 52 2.15 -0.67 0.93
C TYR A 52 1.96 -0.44 2.44
N SER A 53 3.00 -0.59 3.25
CA SER A 53 2.95 -0.21 4.67
C SER A 53 2.66 1.28 4.88
N PHE A 54 3.24 2.16 4.05
CA PHE A 54 2.92 3.60 4.09
C PHE A 54 1.48 3.91 3.68
N TYR A 55 0.89 3.12 2.78
CA TYR A 55 -0.50 3.25 2.38
C TYR A 55 -1.46 2.78 3.48
N ASN A 56 -1.21 1.61 4.07
CA ASN A 56 -2.09 1.03 5.11
C ASN A 56 -1.91 1.63 6.50
N SER A 57 -0.81 2.32 6.78
CA SER A 57 -0.55 2.90 8.11
C SER A 57 -1.66 3.81 8.66
N GLU A 58 -2.44 4.50 7.83
CA GLU A 58 -3.59 5.29 8.31
C GLU A 58 -4.71 4.41 8.91
N LEU A 59 -4.87 3.18 8.45
CA LEU A 59 -5.80 2.22 9.06
C LEU A 59 -5.35 1.84 10.47
N ILE A 60 -4.04 1.71 10.69
CA ILE A 60 -3.47 1.41 12.01
C ILE A 60 -3.61 2.61 12.94
N ASP A 61 -3.36 3.81 12.41
CA ASP A 61 -3.44 5.06 13.16
C ASP A 61 -4.89 5.46 13.48
N SER A 62 -5.89 4.82 12.86
CA SER A 62 -7.31 5.09 13.09
C SER A 62 -7.83 4.61 14.46
N ALA A 63 -7.15 3.65 15.10
CA ALA A 63 -7.56 3.12 16.40
C ALA A 63 -7.32 4.11 17.55
N ASP A 64 -8.38 4.44 18.29
CA ASP A 64 -8.27 5.28 19.48
C ASP A 64 -7.89 4.42 20.71
N ARG A 65 -6.58 4.28 20.93
CA ARG A 65 -6.03 3.59 22.11
C ARG A 65 -6.56 4.13 23.44
N ARG A 66 -6.98 5.40 23.52
CA ARG A 66 -7.54 5.98 24.76
C ARG A 66 -8.95 5.47 25.04
N LYS A 67 -9.67 5.03 24.01
CA LYS A 67 -10.98 4.39 24.13
C LYS A 67 -10.91 2.86 24.23
N GLY A 68 -9.72 2.29 24.34
CA GLY A 68 -9.52 0.84 24.39
C GLY A 68 -9.60 0.17 23.01
N GLU A 69 -9.43 0.93 21.93
CA GLU A 69 -9.34 0.36 20.58
C GLU A 69 -7.88 -0.03 20.25
N LEU A 70 -7.72 -1.10 19.48
CA LEU A 70 -6.44 -1.59 19.02
C LEU A 70 -6.52 -1.94 17.54
N ALA A 71 -5.62 -1.40 16.72
CA ALA A 71 -5.40 -1.85 15.36
C ALA A 71 -4.04 -2.55 15.23
N VAL A 72 -4.02 -3.68 14.52
CA VAL A 72 -2.82 -4.41 14.12
C VAL A 72 -2.94 -4.75 12.64
N GLY A 73 -1.85 -4.64 11.90
CA GLY A 73 -1.83 -4.98 10.48
C GLY A 73 -0.65 -5.86 10.10
N SER A 74 -0.88 -6.69 9.08
CA SER A 74 0.11 -7.53 8.42
C SER A 74 -0.13 -7.44 6.91
N MET A 75 0.73 -6.73 6.19
CA MET A 75 0.56 -6.46 4.76
C MET A 75 -0.85 -5.94 4.44
N ASP A 76 -1.70 -6.78 3.86
CA ASP A 76 -3.08 -6.54 3.43
C ASP A 76 -4.13 -6.82 4.52
N ASP A 77 -3.79 -7.60 5.54
CA ASP A 77 -4.69 -7.86 6.67
C ASP A 77 -4.59 -6.74 7.71
N VAL A 78 -5.73 -6.20 8.12
CA VAL A 78 -5.83 -5.26 9.24
C VAL A 78 -6.97 -5.71 10.16
N ALA A 79 -6.64 -5.89 11.44
CA ALA A 79 -7.60 -6.17 12.50
C ALA A 79 -7.77 -4.92 13.38
N LEU A 80 -8.99 -4.39 13.42
CA LEU A 80 -9.42 -3.37 14.38
C LEU A 80 -10.25 -4.06 15.48
N MET A 81 -9.82 -3.92 16.73
CA MET A 81 -10.45 -4.47 17.91
C MET A 81 -10.96 -3.33 18.78
N ALA A 82 -12.18 -3.47 19.29
CA ALA A 82 -12.79 -2.56 20.26
C ALA A 82 -13.51 -3.38 21.34
N ILE A 83 -13.53 -2.86 22.57
CA ILE A 83 -14.18 -3.51 23.71
C ILE A 83 -15.46 -2.75 24.05
N GLY A 84 -16.61 -3.42 23.95
CA GLY A 84 -17.90 -2.88 24.37
C GLY A 84 -17.98 -2.73 25.90
N ARG A 85 -18.71 -1.72 26.38
CA ARG A 85 -18.88 -1.48 27.83
C ARG A 85 -19.80 -2.49 28.52
N THR A 86 -20.68 -3.12 27.76
CA THR A 86 -21.71 -4.06 28.23
C THR A 86 -21.87 -5.18 27.20
N PHE A 87 -22.38 -6.33 27.64
CA PHE A 87 -22.84 -7.42 26.78
C PHE A 87 -24.29 -7.20 26.32
#